data_AF-A0A2P6MMT2-F1
#
_entry.id   AF-A0A2P6MMT2-F1
#
_cell.length_a   1.000
_cell.length_b   1.000
_cell.length_c   1.000
_cell.angle_alpha   90.00
_cell.angle_beta   90.00
_cell.angle_gamma   90.00
#
_symmetry.space_group_name_H-M   'P 1'
#
loop_
_entity.id
_entity.type
_entity.pdbx_description
1 polymer ?
#
loop_
_entity_poly.entity_id
_entity_poly.type
_entity_poly.pdbx_seq_one_letter_code
_entity_poly.pdbx_strand_id
1 'polypeptide(L)'
;VVLYTANLSGVAARITFSTAGDIETVTQRIIKSLFTKYNDYNIQVLTSYHCLTTFRKDLPFPFSPRFTSSHIRCEVTDKEGIVLVEDEDVTPTPSGHQRAIMQICGAHIVTGKKGLVDVDLMIHSDLCGSVPQWVMNMQNKGVGKMLVWTAKQVENKTGAVGC
;
A
#
# COMPACT_ATOMS: atom_id res chain seq x y z
N VAL A 1 14.27 7.08 1.93
CA VAL A 1 13.42 6.06 2.59
C VAL A 1 13.94 5.87 4.00
N VAL A 2 13.20 6.32 5.01
CA VAL A 2 13.54 6.07 6.41
C VAL A 2 12.85 4.75 6.80
N LEU A 3 13.63 3.72 7.15
CA LEU A 3 13.10 2.46 7.64
C LEU A 3 12.93 2.58 9.16
N TYR A 4 11.70 2.67 9.63
CA TYR A 4 11.38 2.58 11.05
C TYR A 4 11.25 1.11 11.46
N THR A 5 11.87 0.72 12.58
CA THR A 5 11.68 -0.59 13.21
C THR A 5 10.62 -0.46 14.32
N ALA A 6 9.42 -0.96 14.06
CA ALA A 6 8.40 -1.17 15.10
C ALA A 6 8.57 -2.57 15.71
N ASN A 7 8.31 -2.74 17.01
CA ASN A 7 8.17 -4.06 17.67
C ASN A 7 6.84 -4.75 17.31
N LEU A 8 6.41 -4.59 16.07
CA LEU A 8 5.23 -5.25 15.55
C LEU A 8 5.71 -6.40 14.65
N SER A 9 5.13 -7.58 14.83
CA SER A 9 5.42 -8.72 13.95
C SER A 9 5.02 -8.37 12.51
N GLY A 10 5.72 -8.96 11.55
CA GLY A 10 5.41 -8.74 10.14
C GLY A 10 6.44 -7.89 9.41
N VAL A 11 6.00 -7.36 8.27
CA VAL A 11 6.77 -6.46 7.42
C VAL A 11 6.23 -5.04 7.51
N ALA A 12 7.12 -4.07 7.66
CA ALA A 12 6.76 -2.67 7.77
C ALA A 12 7.71 -1.79 6.97
N ALA A 13 7.15 -0.77 6.31
CA ALA A 13 7.92 0.29 5.69
C ALA A 13 7.11 1.59 5.65
N ARG A 14 7.83 2.71 5.66
CA ARG A 14 7.29 4.05 5.43
C ARG A 14 8.11 4.75 4.38
N ILE A 15 7.45 5.58 3.58
CA ILE A 15 8.09 6.55 2.71
C ILE A 15 7.45 7.91 2.93
N THR A 16 8.28 8.94 2.86
CA THR A 16 7.86 10.34 2.83
C THR A 16 8.40 10.93 1.54
N PHE A 17 7.55 11.65 0.80
CA PHE A 17 7.93 12.33 -0.43
C PHE A 17 7.03 13.54 -0.67
N SER A 18 7.49 14.46 -1.52
CA SER A 18 6.73 15.65 -1.93
C SER A 18 6.51 15.60 -3.43
N THR A 19 5.29 15.92 -3.88
CA THR A 19 4.92 15.90 -5.30
C THR A 19 4.11 17.13 -5.66
N ALA A 20 4.11 17.50 -6.95
CA ALA A 20 3.23 18.54 -7.47
C ALA A 20 1.80 18.02 -7.67
N GLY A 21 0.82 18.89 -7.46
CA GLY A 21 -0.62 18.61 -7.59
C GLY A 21 -1.41 19.20 -6.43
N ASP A 22 -2.72 19.01 -6.46
CA ASP A 22 -3.60 19.25 -5.31
C ASP A 22 -3.82 17.95 -4.51
N ILE A 23 -4.34 18.09 -3.29
CA ILE A 23 -4.52 16.98 -2.33
C ILE A 23 -5.43 15.89 -2.90
N GLU A 24 -6.52 16.27 -3.55
CA GLU A 24 -7.50 15.32 -4.11
C GLU A 24 -6.86 14.48 -5.20
N THR A 25 -6.22 15.13 -6.18
CA THR A 25 -5.51 14.47 -7.28
C THR A 25 -4.42 13.53 -6.76
N VAL A 26 -3.63 13.96 -5.79
CA VAL A 26 -2.56 13.12 -5.20
C VAL A 26 -3.16 11.92 -4.47
N THR A 27 -4.21 12.12 -3.69
CA THR A 27 -4.93 11.04 -2.98
C THR A 27 -5.48 10.01 -3.96
N GLN A 28 -6.14 10.47 -5.03
CA GLN A 28 -6.69 9.61 -6.08
C GLN A 28 -5.60 8.80 -6.81
N ARG A 29 -4.42 9.37 -7.03
CA ARG A 29 -3.29 8.62 -7.60
C ARG A 29 -2.75 7.57 -6.64
N ILE A 30 -2.72 7.85 -5.34
CA ILE A 30 -2.28 6.86 -4.33
C ILE A 30 -3.22 5.66 -4.34
N ILE A 31 -4.54 5.86 -4.23
CA ILE A 31 -5.48 4.74 -4.17
C ILE A 31 -5.45 3.85 -5.44
N LYS A 32 -5.19 4.46 -6.61
CA LYS A 32 -5.13 3.75 -7.90
C LYS A 32 -3.81 3.00 -8.12
N SER A 33 -2.75 3.40 -7.43
CA SER A 33 -1.40 2.87 -7.67
C SER A 33 -0.86 2.00 -6.53
N LEU A 34 -1.44 2.09 -5.34
CA LEU A 34 -1.05 1.26 -4.20
C LEU A 34 -1.24 -0.23 -4.54
N PHE A 35 -0.23 -1.04 -4.20
CA PHE A 35 -0.15 -2.49 -4.49
C PHE A 35 -0.08 -2.94 -5.97
N THR A 36 -0.22 -2.04 -6.94
CA THR A 36 -0.10 -2.38 -8.38
C THR A 36 1.26 -2.96 -8.80
N LYS A 37 2.28 -2.86 -7.94
CA LYS A 37 3.59 -3.49 -8.16
C LYS A 37 3.56 -5.01 -8.01
N TYR A 38 2.59 -5.54 -7.27
CA TYR A 38 2.51 -6.96 -6.92
C TYR A 38 1.87 -7.78 -8.03
N ASN A 39 2.10 -9.10 -7.98
CA ASN A 39 1.57 -10.03 -8.96
C ASN A 39 0.07 -10.28 -8.68
N ASP A 40 -0.67 -10.59 -9.74
CA ASP A 40 -2.09 -10.90 -9.69
C ASP A 40 -2.90 -9.85 -8.91
N TYR A 41 -2.48 -8.58 -9.01
CA TYR A 41 -3.20 -7.51 -8.35
C TYR A 41 -4.53 -7.29 -9.05
N ASN A 42 -5.57 -7.06 -8.26
CA ASN A 42 -6.89 -6.67 -8.74
C ASN A 42 -7.40 -5.50 -7.92
N ILE A 43 -8.02 -4.52 -8.60
CA ILE A 43 -8.63 -3.36 -7.97
C ILE A 43 -10.09 -3.33 -8.42
N GLN A 44 -11.00 -3.62 -7.49
CA GLN A 44 -12.41 -3.41 -7.69
C GLN A 44 -12.79 -2.05 -7.10
N VAL A 45 -13.11 -1.10 -7.98
CA VAL A 45 -13.60 0.23 -7.57
C VAL A 45 -15.04 0.08 -7.07
N LEU A 46 -15.30 0.42 -5.81
CA LEU A 46 -16.63 0.38 -5.20
C LEU A 46 -17.28 1.77 -5.24
N THR A 47 -16.47 2.80 -4.97
CA THR A 47 -16.81 4.23 -5.18
C THR A 47 -15.56 5.00 -5.61
N SER A 48 -15.67 6.29 -5.87
CA SER A 48 -14.50 7.15 -6.18
C SER A 48 -13.49 7.23 -5.03
N TYR A 49 -13.89 6.91 -3.79
CA TYR A 49 -13.05 7.01 -2.59
C TYR A 49 -12.91 5.67 -1.86
N HIS A 50 -13.34 4.57 -2.49
CA HIS A 50 -13.31 3.24 -1.91
C HIS A 50 -13.06 2.19 -2.97
N CYS A 51 -12.00 1.41 -2.81
CA CYS A 51 -11.78 0.21 -3.59
C CYS A 51 -11.53 -1.00 -2.71
N LEU A 52 -11.81 -2.18 -3.25
CA LEU A 52 -11.33 -3.45 -2.74
C LEU A 52 -10.12 -3.85 -3.57
N THR A 53 -9.02 -4.18 -2.92
CA THR A 53 -7.79 -4.62 -3.57
C THR A 53 -7.41 -6.00 -3.12
N THR A 54 -7.00 -6.83 -4.07
CA THR A 54 -6.39 -8.12 -3.78
C THR A 54 -5.06 -8.21 -4.50
N PHE A 55 -4.10 -8.92 -3.92
CA PHE A 55 -2.82 -9.19 -4.57
C PHE A 55 -2.13 -10.41 -3.97
N ARG A 56 -1.15 -10.92 -4.71
CA ARG A 56 -0.27 -12.01 -4.28
C ARG A 56 1.16 -11.52 -4.08
N LYS A 57 1.80 -12.05 -3.03
CA LYS A 57 3.21 -11.85 -2.75
C LYS A 57 3.94 -13.17 -2.59
N ASP A 58 4.88 -13.42 -3.50
CA ASP A 58 5.69 -14.63 -3.47
C ASP A 58 6.73 -14.61 -2.35
N LEU A 59 6.85 -15.76 -1.70
CA LEU A 59 7.90 -16.07 -0.76
C LEU A 59 8.84 -17.12 -1.40
N PRO A 60 10.11 -17.19 -0.98
CA PRO A 60 11.03 -18.20 -1.51
C PRO A 60 10.56 -19.59 -1.08
N PHE A 61 10.83 -20.62 -1.90
CA PHE A 61 10.57 -22.01 -1.49
C PHE A 61 11.29 -22.31 -0.16
N PRO A 62 10.67 -23.03 0.80
CA PRO A 62 9.40 -23.76 0.71
C PRO A 62 8.16 -22.99 1.23
N PHE A 63 8.22 -21.67 1.38
CA PHE A 63 7.13 -20.91 2.00
C PHE A 63 5.98 -20.66 1.02
N SER A 64 4.75 -20.94 1.43
CA SER A 64 3.55 -20.64 0.65
C SER A 64 3.46 -19.15 0.33
N PRO A 65 3.06 -18.74 -0.88
CA PRO A 65 2.82 -17.34 -1.20
C PRO A 65 1.78 -16.72 -0.27
N ARG A 66 1.87 -15.40 -0.08
CA ARG A 66 0.89 -14.65 0.70
C ARG A 66 -0.18 -14.05 -0.20
N PHE A 67 -1.43 -14.22 0.22
CA PHE A 67 -2.58 -13.56 -0.37
C PHE A 67 -3.06 -12.46 0.58
N THR A 68 -3.40 -11.31 0.01
CA THR A 68 -3.93 -10.17 0.76
C THR A 68 -5.21 -9.70 0.08
N SER A 69 -6.21 -9.35 0.90
CA SER A 69 -7.42 -8.67 0.49
C SER A 69 -7.67 -7.51 1.44
N SER A 70 -7.89 -6.31 0.91
CA SER A 70 -7.99 -5.10 1.71
C SER A 70 -8.85 -4.04 1.05
N HIS A 71 -9.65 -3.36 1.85
CA HIS A 71 -10.29 -2.12 1.45
C HIS A 71 -9.30 -0.98 1.52
N ILE A 72 -9.29 -0.13 0.49
CA ILE A 72 -8.62 1.16 0.51
C ILE A 72 -9.73 2.21 0.49
N ARG A 73 -9.82 2.99 1.56
CA ARG A 73 -10.75 4.12 1.69
C ARG A 73 -9.97 5.42 1.74
N CYS A 74 -10.55 6.51 1.29
CA CYS A 74 -9.95 7.80 1.52
C CYS A 74 -10.96 8.89 1.89
N GLU A 75 -10.47 9.84 2.65
CA GLU A 75 -11.15 11.08 3.01
C GLU A 75 -10.31 12.24 2.52
N VAL A 76 -10.95 13.22 1.90
CA VAL A 76 -10.27 14.39 1.34
C VAL A 76 -10.97 15.64 1.86
N THR A 77 -10.16 16.58 2.33
CA THR A 77 -10.58 17.93 2.71
C THR A 77 -9.68 18.95 2.00
N ASP A 78 -10.01 20.23 2.13
CA ASP A 78 -9.20 21.31 1.58
C ASP A 78 -7.78 21.40 2.20
N LYS A 79 -7.55 20.74 3.35
CA LYS A 79 -6.30 20.83 4.12
C LYS A 79 -5.48 19.54 4.11
N GLU A 80 -6.16 18.40 4.08
CA GLU A 80 -5.51 17.09 4.13
C GLU A 80 -6.31 16.02 3.39
N GLY A 81 -5.58 14.99 2.94
CA GLY A 81 -6.11 13.73 2.45
C GLY A 81 -5.62 12.60 3.34
N ILE A 82 -6.49 11.65 3.62
CA ILE A 82 -6.19 10.46 4.40
C ILE A 82 -6.55 9.25 3.55
N VAL A 83 -5.62 8.33 3.39
CA VAL A 83 -5.87 7.00 2.82
C VAL A 83 -5.77 5.98 3.94
N LEU A 84 -6.81 5.18 4.13
CA LEU A 84 -6.87 4.08 5.08
C LEU A 84 -6.88 2.77 4.30
N VAL A 85 -6.05 1.82 4.72
CA VAL A 85 -6.06 0.46 4.18
C VAL A 85 -6.45 -0.49 5.30
N GLU A 86 -7.60 -1.13 5.14
CA GLU A 86 -8.22 -2.02 6.12
C GLU A 86 -8.19 -3.45 5.59
N ASP A 87 -7.80 -4.40 6.43
CA ASP A 87 -7.88 -5.81 6.10
C ASP A 87 -9.33 -6.23 5.82
N GLU A 88 -9.53 -7.06 4.80
CA GLU A 88 -10.84 -7.59 4.43
C GLU A 88 -10.80 -9.13 4.47
N ASP A 89 -11.58 -9.72 5.37
CA ASP A 89 -11.50 -11.14 5.73
C ASP A 89 -12.57 -12.04 5.08
N VAL A 90 -13.53 -11.47 4.35
CA VAL A 90 -14.60 -12.22 3.67
C VAL A 90 -14.09 -12.84 2.37
N THR A 91 -13.14 -12.22 1.67
CA THR A 91 -12.56 -12.78 0.45
C THR A 91 -11.82 -14.10 0.76
N PRO A 92 -12.27 -15.23 0.18
CA PRO A 92 -11.65 -16.52 0.44
C PRO A 92 -10.18 -16.54 0.03
N THR A 93 -9.34 -17.10 0.89
CA THR A 93 -7.92 -17.28 0.56
C THR A 93 -7.78 -18.37 -0.50
N PRO A 94 -7.11 -18.12 -1.64
CA PRO A 94 -6.91 -19.12 -2.67
C PRO A 94 -6.14 -20.34 -2.15
N SER A 95 -6.44 -21.52 -2.69
CA SER A 95 -5.74 -22.76 -2.32
C SER A 95 -4.22 -22.63 -2.50
N GLY A 96 -3.46 -23.22 -1.59
CA GLY A 96 -1.99 -23.15 -1.57
C GLY A 96 -1.39 -21.82 -1.11
N HIS A 97 -2.23 -20.85 -0.73
CA HIS A 97 -1.79 -19.55 -0.19
C HIS A 97 -2.03 -19.46 1.31
N GLN A 98 -1.20 -18.67 1.98
CA GLN A 98 -1.45 -18.22 3.34
C GLN A 98 -1.98 -16.79 3.29
N ARG A 99 -3.01 -16.49 4.07
CA ARG A 99 -3.49 -15.11 4.22
C ARG A 99 -2.46 -14.27 4.99
N ALA A 100 -2.13 -13.10 4.46
CA ALA A 100 -1.47 -12.03 5.20
C ALA A 100 -2.51 -11.00 5.67
N ILE A 101 -2.27 -10.38 6.82
CA ILE A 101 -3.18 -9.42 7.45
C ILE A 101 -2.57 -8.03 7.33
N MET A 102 -3.35 -7.07 6.83
CA MET A 102 -2.96 -5.66 6.85
C MET A 102 -3.28 -5.06 8.22
N GLN A 103 -2.28 -4.56 8.93
CA GLN A 103 -2.46 -4.01 10.27
C GLN A 103 -2.59 -2.49 10.21
N ILE A 104 -1.47 -1.78 10.10
CA ILE A 104 -1.43 -0.30 10.10
C ILE A 104 -0.94 0.17 8.74
N CYS A 105 -1.87 0.54 7.87
CA CYS A 105 -1.59 0.86 6.48
C CYS A 105 -2.39 2.08 6.04
N GLY A 106 -1.73 3.00 5.32
CA GLY A 106 -2.38 4.23 4.89
C GLY A 106 -1.41 5.33 4.49
N ALA A 107 -1.98 6.44 4.05
CA ALA A 107 -1.23 7.64 3.72
C ALA A 107 -1.85 8.87 4.37
N HIS A 108 -1.00 9.80 4.79
CA HIS A 108 -1.39 11.16 5.14
C HIS A 108 -0.82 12.10 4.09
N ILE A 109 -1.69 12.96 3.55
CA ILE A 109 -1.39 13.88 2.46
C ILE A 109 -1.72 15.28 2.95
N VAL A 110 -0.78 16.21 2.91
CA VAL A 110 -0.98 17.59 3.38
C VAL A 110 -0.37 18.60 2.42
N THR A 111 -0.87 19.83 2.45
CA THR A 111 -0.23 20.92 1.70
C THR A 111 1.20 21.13 2.20
N GLY A 112 2.15 21.01 1.28
CA GLY A 112 3.57 21.23 1.52
C GLY A 112 4.01 22.66 1.17
N LYS A 113 5.33 22.88 1.19
CA LYS A 113 5.91 24.18 0.82
C LYS A 113 5.97 24.34 -0.70
N LYS A 114 5.91 25.60 -1.16
CA LYS A 114 6.15 26.00 -2.58
C LYS A 114 5.21 25.33 -3.59
N GLY A 115 3.93 25.15 -3.22
CA GLY A 115 2.92 24.56 -4.12
C GLY A 115 3.08 23.05 -4.35
N LEU A 116 3.78 22.37 -3.44
CA LEU A 116 3.86 20.91 -3.39
C LEU A 116 2.88 20.37 -2.37
N VAL A 117 2.65 19.07 -2.46
CA VAL A 117 1.90 18.26 -1.51
C VAL A 117 2.88 17.26 -0.89
N ASP A 118 2.90 17.20 0.44
CA ASP A 118 3.73 16.28 1.20
C ASP A 118 2.91 15.01 1.51
N VAL A 119 3.51 13.85 1.29
CA VAL A 119 2.87 12.54 1.44
C VAL A 119 3.69 11.68 2.39
N ASP A 120 3.04 11.18 3.42
CA ASP A 120 3.53 10.16 4.34
C ASP A 120 2.75 8.86 4.14
N LEU A 121 3.35 7.88 3.48
CA LEU A 121 2.72 6.58 3.17
C LEU A 121 3.40 5.47 3.97
N MET A 122 2.62 4.67 4.68
CA MET A 122 3.10 3.54 5.46
C MET A 122 2.31 2.27 5.20
N ILE A 123 3.00 1.14 5.28
CA ILE A 123 2.42 -0.19 5.21
C ILE A 123 3.02 -1.03 6.31
N HIS A 124 2.17 -1.76 7.02
CA HIS A 124 2.53 -2.76 7.98
C HIS A 124 1.58 -3.95 7.89
N SER A 125 2.15 -5.13 7.63
CA SER A 125 1.41 -6.36 7.39
C SER A 125 2.02 -7.51 8.16
N ASP A 126 1.17 -8.29 8.82
CA ASP A 126 1.55 -9.61 9.33
C ASP A 126 1.49 -10.62 8.18
N LEU A 127 2.63 -11.26 7.88
CA LEU A 127 2.67 -12.30 6.85
C LEU A 127 2.03 -13.61 7.31
N CYS A 128 1.74 -13.75 8.61
CA CYS A 128 1.23 -14.95 9.27
C CYS A 128 2.10 -16.20 9.06
N GLY A 129 1.83 -17.25 9.83
CA GLY A 129 2.59 -18.49 9.80
C GLY A 129 4.04 -18.33 10.26
N SER A 130 4.82 -19.41 10.13
CA SER A 130 6.23 -19.44 10.57
C SER A 130 7.16 -18.95 9.46
N VAL A 131 7.40 -17.64 9.41
CA VAL A 131 8.33 -17.02 8.44
C VAL A 131 9.63 -16.64 9.15
N PRO A 132 10.78 -17.23 8.77
CA PRO A 132 12.07 -16.89 9.38
C PRO A 132 12.49 -15.44 9.15
N GLN A 133 13.27 -14.89 10.08
CA GLN A 133 13.67 -13.47 10.05
C GLN A 133 14.39 -13.06 8.75
N TRP A 134 15.19 -13.94 8.15
CA TRP A 134 15.87 -13.62 6.88
C TRP A 134 14.89 -13.41 5.73
N VAL A 135 13.79 -14.17 5.71
CA VAL A 135 12.70 -14.00 4.74
C VAL A 135 11.94 -12.71 5.04
N MET A 136 11.64 -12.44 6.31
CA MET A 136 11.01 -11.18 6.74
C MET A 136 11.82 -9.97 6.26
N ASN A 137 13.14 -10.00 6.44
CA ASN A 137 14.04 -8.93 6.00
C ASN A 137 14.03 -8.75 4.47
N MET A 138 13.96 -9.86 3.71
CA MET A 138 13.80 -9.80 2.26
C MET A 138 12.46 -9.18 1.86
N GLN A 139 11.39 -9.57 2.52
CA GLN A 139 10.04 -9.07 2.23
C GLN A 139 9.85 -7.61 2.63
N ASN A 140 10.51 -7.14 3.69
CA ASN A 140 10.60 -5.73 4.08
C ASN A 140 11.20 -4.88 2.97
N LYS A 141 12.32 -5.32 2.37
CA LYS A 141 12.89 -4.64 1.18
C LYS A 141 11.90 -4.61 0.02
N GLY A 142 11.11 -5.69 -0.15
CA GLY A 142 10.03 -5.76 -1.13
C GLY A 142 8.89 -4.76 -0.88
N VAL A 143 8.48 -4.54 0.37
CA VAL A 143 7.49 -3.50 0.73
C VAL A 143 8.07 -2.11 0.42
N GLY A 144 9.31 -1.83 0.82
CA GLY A 144 9.97 -0.56 0.50
C GLY A 144 10.04 -0.27 -1.00
N LYS A 145 10.34 -1.28 -1.83
CA LYS A 145 10.31 -1.16 -3.29
C LYS A 145 8.90 -0.86 -3.84
N MET A 146 7.88 -1.47 -3.27
CA MET A 146 6.48 -1.18 -3.64
C MET A 146 6.09 0.25 -3.28
N LEU A 147 6.48 0.74 -2.09
CA LEU A 147 6.24 2.13 -1.71
C LEU A 147 6.93 3.13 -2.64
N VAL A 148 8.19 2.87 -3.01
CA VAL A 148 8.90 3.70 -4.01
C VAL A 148 8.22 3.62 -5.39
N TRP A 149 7.70 2.46 -5.77
CA TRP A 149 6.92 2.30 -7.00
C TRP A 149 5.67 3.19 -6.96
N THR A 150 4.88 3.12 -5.89
CA THR A 150 3.68 3.95 -5.69
C THR A 150 4.03 5.43 -5.76
N ALA A 151 5.06 5.89 -5.07
CA ALA A 151 5.49 7.29 -5.13
C ALA A 151 5.80 7.75 -6.57
N LYS A 152 6.51 6.92 -7.36
CA LYS A 152 6.77 7.21 -8.78
C LYS A 152 5.50 7.25 -9.63
N GLN A 153 4.51 6.39 -9.35
CA GLN A 153 3.23 6.42 -10.07
C GLN A 153 2.41 7.68 -9.72
N VAL A 154 2.55 8.21 -8.52
CA VAL A 154 1.90 9.46 -8.11
C VAL A 154 2.53 10.67 -8.81
N GLU A 155 3.86 10.68 -8.94
CA GLU A 155 4.63 11.72 -9.66
C GLU A 155 4.35 11.69 -11.17
N ASN A 156 4.29 10.49 -11.75
CA ASN A 156 3.99 10.31 -13.17
C ASN A 156 2.49 10.55 -13.42
N LYS A 157 2.16 11.67 -14.07
CA LYS A 157 0.77 12.08 -14.41
C LYS A 157 -0.06 11.03 -15.18
N THR A 158 0.54 9.93 -15.61
CA THR A 158 -0.07 8.79 -16.30
C THR A 158 -1.05 7.96 -15.46
N GLY A 159 -1.18 8.19 -14.15
CA GLY A 159 -2.27 7.62 -13.35
C GLY A 159 -3.65 8.22 -13.64
N ALA A 160 -3.72 9.28 -14.44
CA ALA A 160 -4.94 9.84 -14.99
C ALA A 160 -5.29 9.20 -16.35
N VAL A 161 -5.47 7.88 -16.38
CA VAL A 161 -6.29 7.27 -17.44
C VAL A 161 -7.72 7.25 -16.92
N GLY A 162 -8.61 7.85 -17.70
CA GLY A 162 -9.94 8.29 -17.30
C GLY A 162 -10.85 7.20 -16.74
N CYS A 163 -11.80 7.67 -15.93
CA CYS A 163 -13.15 7.13 -15.95
C CYS A 163 -13.87 7.72 -17.16
#